data_AF-A0A6I2X4T7-F1
#
_entry.id   AF-A0A6I2X4T7-F1
#
_cell.length_a   1.000
_cell.length_b   1.000
_cell.length_c   1.000
_cell.angle_alpha   90.00
_cell.angle_beta   90.00
_cell.angle_gamma   90.00
#
_symmetry.space_group_name_H-M   'P 1'
#
loop_
_entity.id
_entity.type
_entity.pdbx_description
1 polymer ?
#
loop_
_entity_poly.entity_id
_entity_poly.type
_entity_poly.pdbx_seq_one_letter_code
_entity_poly.pdbx_strand_id
1 'polypeptide(L)'
;MLAYIMRRLGILLVILFGSSFILFNLAAISGDPLADLRISKDPNAKQQMAVLIRDLHLNVPPPIRYFLWLKGILGGLVGNLDFGKARDGQLVSTSIASAIPVTLRLISMATFTAIILGITIGIVTALRQYSRFDYAMTFVSFLLFSLPIFWVAVLLKEFMAIQFNNFLREPTVAPPWLIGLSLFSGIFWSAVIGGTRKRVWIVFGFAASISAALLTFLSLSKWFLNPGFGPITLLLIYIGVAFGVTQLSVGLNSRAALKSSLTMAALGIVFYFPVQKIFMAENKLLFFP
;
A
#
# COMPACT_ATOMS: atom_id res chain seq x y z
N MET A 1 -19.03 -12.19 -35.00
CA MET A 1 -18.09 -12.54 -33.90
C MET A 1 -16.71 -12.93 -34.41
N LEU A 2 -16.56 -13.92 -35.32
CA LEU A 2 -15.26 -14.33 -35.85
C LEU A 2 -14.47 -13.19 -36.52
N ALA A 3 -15.12 -12.41 -37.40
CA ALA A 3 -14.48 -11.25 -38.04
C ALA A 3 -13.99 -10.18 -37.02
N TYR A 4 -14.72 -10.00 -35.92
CA TYR A 4 -14.32 -9.09 -34.84
C TYR A 4 -13.11 -9.61 -34.06
N ILE A 5 -13.08 -10.90 -33.73
CA ILE A 5 -11.95 -11.55 -33.06
C ILE A 5 -10.70 -11.46 -33.94
N MET A 6 -10.82 -11.80 -35.23
CA MET A 6 -9.69 -11.71 -36.18
C MET A 6 -9.16 -10.29 -36.32
N ARG A 7 -10.05 -9.28 -36.39
CA ARG A 7 -9.65 -7.87 -36.41
C ARG A 7 -8.87 -7.48 -35.14
N ARG A 8 -9.33 -7.91 -33.96
CA ARG A 8 -8.62 -7.66 -32.69
C ARG A 8 -7.27 -8.36 -32.61
N LEU A 9 -7.20 -9.62 -33.02
CA LEU A 9 -5.95 -10.38 -33.05
C LEU A 9 -4.94 -9.73 -33.99
N GLY A 10 -5.37 -9.28 -35.17
CA GLY A 10 -4.53 -8.53 -36.10
C GLY A 10 -3.98 -7.24 -35.49
N ILE A 11 -4.84 -6.43 -34.84
CA ILE A 11 -4.41 -5.20 -34.14
C ILE A 11 -3.41 -5.53 -33.03
N LEU A 12 -3.67 -6.57 -32.24
CA LEU A 12 -2.80 -7.01 -31.14
C LEU A 12 -1.43 -7.44 -31.66
N LEU A 13 -1.36 -8.18 -32.76
CA LEU A 13 -0.09 -8.56 -33.39
C LEU A 13 0.71 -7.34 -33.85
N VAL A 14 0.06 -6.37 -34.50
CA VAL A 14 0.72 -5.13 -34.94
C VAL A 14 1.23 -4.32 -33.75
N ILE A 15 0.44 -4.20 -32.69
CA ILE A 15 0.84 -3.50 -31.47
C ILE A 15 2.02 -4.22 -30.81
N LEU A 16 1.95 -5.54 -30.62
CA LEU A 16 3.03 -6.33 -30.02
C LEU A 16 4.32 -6.23 -30.84
N PHE A 17 4.23 -6.36 -32.16
CA PHE A 17 5.38 -6.22 -33.04
C PHE A 17 5.97 -4.81 -32.96
N GLY A 18 5.16 -3.76 -33.15
CA GLY A 18 5.62 -2.37 -33.12
C GLY A 18 6.21 -1.96 -31.78
N SER A 19 5.50 -2.26 -30.68
CA SER A 19 5.97 -1.95 -29.33
C SER A 19 7.24 -2.72 -28.96
N SER A 20 7.32 -4.03 -29.23
CA SER A 20 8.52 -4.82 -28.94
C SER A 20 9.71 -4.36 -29.78
N PHE A 21 9.51 -4.03 -31.06
CA PHE A 21 10.56 -3.49 -31.91
C PHE A 21 11.09 -2.17 -31.38
N ILE A 22 10.20 -1.22 -31.07
CA ILE A 22 10.59 0.09 -30.53
C ILE A 22 11.30 -0.07 -29.19
N LEU A 23 10.74 -0.85 -28.26
CA LEU A 23 11.33 -1.07 -26.94
C LEU A 23 12.68 -1.78 -27.01
N PHE A 24 12.82 -2.78 -27.89
CA PHE A 24 14.10 -3.46 -28.09
C PHE A 24 15.18 -2.51 -28.57
N ASN A 25 14.86 -1.69 -29.59
CA ASN A 25 15.82 -0.72 -30.13
C ASN A 25 16.15 0.37 -29.10
N LEU A 26 15.16 0.90 -28.39
CA LEU A 26 15.39 1.87 -27.32
C LEU A 26 16.31 1.29 -26.25
N ALA A 27 16.01 0.09 -25.73
CA ALA A 27 16.84 -0.57 -24.72
C ALA A 27 18.26 -0.84 -25.22
N ALA A 28 18.41 -1.24 -26.49
CA ALA A 28 19.68 -1.49 -27.13
C ALA A 28 20.53 -0.23 -27.34
N ILE A 29 19.90 0.94 -27.51
CA ILE A 29 20.57 2.24 -27.72
C ILE A 29 20.85 2.94 -26.40
N SER A 30 19.91 2.90 -25.45
CA SER A 30 20.03 3.59 -24.17
C SER A 30 20.88 2.84 -23.14
N GLY A 31 20.99 1.52 -23.29
CA GLY A 31 21.68 0.65 -22.33
C GLY A 31 22.97 0.07 -22.90
N ASP A 32 23.95 -0.15 -22.01
CA ASP A 32 25.19 -0.82 -22.36
C ASP A 32 25.34 -2.13 -21.54
N PRO A 33 25.11 -3.31 -22.14
CA PRO A 33 25.13 -4.56 -21.43
C PRO A 33 26.52 -4.95 -20.91
N LEU A 34 27.59 -4.28 -21.37
CA LEU A 34 28.97 -4.53 -20.97
C LEU A 34 29.48 -3.51 -19.93
N ALA A 35 28.66 -2.54 -19.51
CA ALA A 35 29.08 -1.44 -18.63
C ALA A 35 29.80 -1.94 -17.36
N ASP A 36 29.19 -2.90 -16.66
CA ASP A 36 29.73 -3.46 -15.41
C ASP A 36 31.06 -4.20 -15.62
N LEU A 37 31.21 -4.88 -16.77
CA LEU A 37 32.43 -5.60 -17.11
C LEU A 37 33.57 -4.65 -17.53
N ARG A 38 33.26 -3.49 -18.12
CA ARG A 38 34.29 -2.49 -18.51
C ARG A 38 34.95 -1.82 -17.30
N ILE A 39 34.23 -1.69 -16.19
CA ILE A 39 34.76 -1.13 -14.94
C ILE A 39 35.28 -2.20 -13.98
N SER A 40 35.09 -3.48 -14.30
CA SER A 40 35.54 -4.61 -13.48
C SER A 40 37.07 -4.73 -13.49
N LYS A 41 37.64 -5.05 -12.33
CA LYS A 41 39.07 -5.35 -12.16
C LYS A 41 39.40 -6.84 -12.27
N ASP A 42 38.39 -7.68 -12.57
CA ASP A 42 38.59 -9.12 -12.76
C ASP A 42 39.53 -9.37 -13.96
N PRO A 43 40.63 -10.13 -13.80
CA PRO A 43 41.50 -10.54 -14.91
C PRO A 43 40.75 -11.19 -16.07
N ASN A 44 39.63 -11.86 -15.80
CA ASN A 44 38.80 -12.54 -16.80
C ASN A 44 37.75 -11.63 -17.46
N ALA A 45 37.62 -10.36 -17.05
CA ALA A 45 36.59 -9.45 -17.55
C ALA A 45 36.61 -9.34 -19.09
N LYS A 46 37.79 -9.28 -19.71
CA LYS A 46 37.92 -9.21 -21.18
C LYS A 46 37.38 -10.46 -21.88
N GLN A 47 37.62 -11.65 -21.30
CA GLN A 47 37.11 -12.91 -21.85
C GLN A 47 35.59 -12.98 -21.70
N GLN A 48 35.06 -12.60 -20.52
CA GLN A 48 33.62 -12.56 -20.27
C GLN A 48 32.91 -11.57 -21.22
N MET A 49 33.51 -10.41 -21.48
CA MET A 49 32.99 -9.45 -22.48
C MET A 49 32.92 -10.06 -23.88
N ALA A 50 33.95 -10.76 -24.33
CA ALA A 50 33.97 -11.38 -25.66
C ALA A 50 32.88 -12.46 -25.80
N VAL A 51 32.67 -13.26 -24.77
CA VAL A 51 31.57 -14.25 -24.72
C VAL A 51 30.22 -13.55 -24.79
N LEU A 52 30.02 -12.49 -23.99
CA LEU A 52 28.74 -11.78 -23.93
C LEU A 52 28.42 -11.03 -25.23
N ILE A 53 29.44 -10.47 -25.90
CA ILE A 53 29.32 -9.86 -27.23
C ILE A 53 28.80 -10.88 -28.26
N ARG A 54 29.36 -12.09 -28.24
CA ARG A 54 28.96 -13.16 -29.15
C ARG A 54 27.55 -13.65 -28.83
N ASP A 55 27.28 -13.97 -27.57
CA ASP A 55 26.03 -14.60 -27.14
C ASP A 55 24.83 -13.65 -27.31
N LEU A 56 25.01 -12.35 -27.06
CA LEU A 56 23.96 -11.34 -27.26
C LEU A 56 24.00 -10.68 -28.65
N HIS A 57 24.86 -11.12 -29.57
CA HIS A 57 25.02 -10.54 -30.90
C HIS A 57 25.26 -9.01 -30.88
N LEU A 58 26.07 -8.53 -29.93
CA LEU A 58 26.25 -7.08 -29.72
C LEU A 58 26.91 -6.36 -30.91
N ASN A 59 27.62 -7.10 -31.77
CA ASN A 59 28.22 -6.57 -33.01
C ASN A 59 27.20 -6.31 -34.14
N VAL A 60 25.96 -6.77 -33.99
CA VAL A 60 24.89 -6.59 -34.99
C VAL A 60 24.10 -5.32 -34.67
N PRO A 61 23.79 -4.47 -35.66
CA PRO A 61 22.94 -3.29 -35.46
C PRO A 61 21.60 -3.65 -34.80
N PRO A 62 21.09 -2.84 -33.85
CA PRO A 62 19.90 -3.19 -33.07
C PRO A 62 18.65 -3.61 -33.88
N PRO A 63 18.31 -2.96 -35.02
CA PRO A 63 17.15 -3.38 -35.80
C PRO A 63 17.29 -4.81 -36.35
N ILE A 64 18.47 -5.18 -36.85
CA ILE A 64 18.72 -6.53 -37.40
C ILE A 64 18.75 -7.55 -36.26
N ARG A 65 19.37 -7.18 -35.13
CA ARG A 65 19.43 -8.00 -33.92
C ARG A 65 18.05 -8.35 -33.37
N TYR A 66 17.09 -7.43 -33.46
CA TYR A 66 15.70 -7.71 -33.12
C TYR A 66 15.11 -8.84 -33.98
N PHE A 67 15.34 -8.84 -35.30
CA PHE A 67 14.81 -9.89 -36.18
C PHE A 67 15.46 -11.25 -35.92
N LEU A 68 16.74 -11.27 -35.52
CA LEU A 68 17.41 -12.51 -35.07
C LEU A 68 16.74 -13.07 -33.81
N TRP A 69 16.43 -12.20 -32.84
CA TRP A 69 15.71 -12.58 -31.62
C TRP A 69 14.26 -13.01 -31.91
N LEU A 70 13.55 -12.27 -32.77
CA LEU A 70 12.18 -12.57 -33.18
C LEU A 70 12.10 -13.93 -33.88
N LYS A 71 13.10 -14.31 -34.67
CA LYS A 71 13.20 -15.65 -35.27
C LYS A 71 13.21 -16.75 -34.21
N GLY A 72 13.92 -16.54 -33.09
CA GLY A 72 13.92 -17.47 -31.95
C GLY A 72 12.54 -17.62 -31.30
N ILE A 73 11.81 -16.51 -31.14
CA ILE A 73 10.44 -16.53 -30.63
C ILE A 73 9.49 -17.24 -31.59
N LEU A 74 9.55 -16.89 -32.88
CA LEU A 74 8.72 -17.51 -33.91
C LEU A 74 9.05 -19.00 -34.09
N GLY A 75 10.25 -19.44 -33.73
CA GLY A 75 10.62 -20.85 -33.63
C GLY A 75 9.68 -21.66 -32.71
N GLY A 76 9.02 -20.99 -31.76
CA GLY A 76 7.98 -21.60 -30.91
C GLY A 76 6.78 -22.14 -31.69
N LEU A 77 6.48 -21.61 -32.88
CA LEU A 77 5.42 -22.15 -33.76
C LEU A 77 5.74 -23.55 -34.27
N VAL A 78 7.03 -23.93 -34.28
CA VAL A 78 7.54 -25.23 -34.73
C VAL A 78 8.04 -26.06 -33.52
N GLY A 79 7.73 -25.62 -32.29
CA GLY A 79 8.11 -26.31 -31.04
C GLY A 79 9.47 -25.93 -30.45
N ASN A 80 10.22 -25.01 -31.07
CA ASN A 80 11.53 -24.56 -30.60
C ASN A 80 11.46 -23.10 -30.14
N LEU A 81 10.80 -22.86 -29.00
CA LEU A 81 10.64 -21.50 -28.46
C LEU A 81 11.91 -21.05 -27.74
N ASP A 82 12.58 -20.03 -28.29
CA ASP A 82 13.78 -19.44 -27.70
C ASP A 82 13.62 -17.93 -27.47
N PHE A 83 13.63 -17.52 -26.20
CA PHE A 83 13.60 -16.11 -25.81
C PHE A 83 15.00 -15.48 -25.68
N GLY A 84 16.06 -16.28 -25.84
CA GLY A 84 17.44 -15.90 -25.62
C GLY A 84 17.89 -15.99 -24.16
N LYS A 85 19.07 -15.45 -23.90
CA LYS A 85 19.68 -15.38 -22.57
C LYS A 85 19.71 -13.94 -22.04
N ALA A 86 19.59 -13.80 -20.74
CA ALA A 86 19.79 -12.55 -20.03
C ALA A 86 21.29 -12.23 -19.86
N ARG A 87 21.60 -11.02 -19.35
CA ARG A 87 22.99 -10.55 -19.17
C ARG A 87 23.82 -11.42 -18.22
N ASP A 88 23.16 -12.13 -17.32
CA ASP A 88 23.74 -13.07 -16.36
C ASP A 88 23.90 -14.49 -16.93
N GLY A 89 23.57 -14.69 -18.21
CA GLY A 89 23.66 -15.99 -18.89
C GLY A 89 22.47 -16.93 -18.63
N GLN A 90 21.50 -16.54 -17.80
CA GLN A 90 20.30 -17.34 -17.57
C GLN A 90 19.35 -17.27 -18.76
N LEU A 91 18.55 -18.33 -18.96
CA LEU A 91 17.52 -18.34 -19.99
C LEU A 91 16.42 -17.35 -19.64
N VAL A 92 16.01 -16.50 -20.58
CA VAL A 92 14.93 -15.53 -20.32
C VAL A 92 13.60 -16.24 -20.01
N SER A 93 13.39 -17.45 -20.53
CA SER A 93 12.22 -18.28 -20.23
C SER A 93 12.10 -18.62 -18.74
N THR A 94 13.21 -18.86 -18.02
CA THR A 94 13.16 -19.15 -16.58
C THR A 94 12.82 -17.90 -15.78
N SER A 95 13.33 -16.73 -16.17
CA SER A 95 12.98 -15.44 -15.58
C SER A 95 11.51 -15.08 -15.80
N ILE A 96 10.97 -15.34 -16.99
CA ILE A 96 9.54 -15.14 -17.28
C ILE A 96 8.70 -16.10 -16.42
N ALA A 97 9.06 -17.38 -16.35
CA ALA A 97 8.34 -18.38 -15.59
C ALA A 97 8.30 -18.05 -14.08
N SER A 98 9.36 -17.47 -13.53
CA SER A 98 9.38 -17.03 -12.12
C SER A 98 8.63 -15.72 -11.88
N ALA A 99 8.58 -14.82 -12.87
CA ALA A 99 7.88 -13.54 -12.78
C ALA A 99 6.35 -13.68 -12.89
N ILE A 100 5.85 -14.58 -13.76
CA ILE A 100 4.40 -14.74 -14.01
C ILE A 100 3.59 -14.96 -12.72
N PRO A 101 3.95 -15.90 -11.82
CA PRO A 101 3.20 -16.11 -10.57
C PRO A 101 3.18 -14.87 -9.68
N VAL A 102 4.28 -14.11 -9.63
CA VAL A 102 4.37 -12.87 -8.85
C VAL A 102 3.42 -11.83 -9.42
N THR A 103 3.45 -11.60 -10.73
CA THR A 103 2.54 -10.66 -11.42
C THR A 103 1.09 -11.06 -11.21
N LEU A 104 0.75 -12.35 -11.37
CA LEU A 104 -0.62 -12.84 -11.16
C LEU A 104 -1.08 -12.63 -9.72
N ARG A 105 -0.23 -12.91 -8.73
CA ARG A 105 -0.55 -12.68 -7.31
C ARG A 105 -0.81 -11.20 -7.04
N LEU A 106 0.04 -10.31 -7.54
CA LEU A 106 -0.10 -8.87 -7.37
C LEU A 106 -1.37 -8.33 -8.06
N ILE A 107 -1.60 -8.68 -9.33
CA ILE A 107 -2.77 -8.24 -10.08
C ILE A 107 -4.05 -8.77 -9.44
N SER A 108 -4.08 -10.02 -8.99
CA SER A 108 -5.27 -10.61 -8.36
C SER A 108 -5.62 -9.88 -7.07
N MET A 109 -4.64 -9.63 -6.20
CA MET A 109 -4.85 -8.89 -4.95
C MET A 109 -5.28 -7.44 -5.20
N ALA A 110 -4.64 -6.77 -6.16
CA ALA A 110 -4.99 -5.41 -6.54
C ALA A 110 -6.41 -5.33 -7.11
N THR A 111 -6.77 -6.26 -8.00
CA THR A 111 -8.10 -6.30 -8.64
C THR A 111 -9.18 -6.58 -7.61
N PHE A 112 -8.98 -7.57 -6.74
CA PHE A 112 -9.95 -7.90 -5.69
C PHE A 112 -10.17 -6.72 -4.74
N THR A 113 -9.09 -6.06 -4.31
CA THR A 113 -9.17 -4.87 -3.45
C THR A 113 -9.85 -3.71 -4.17
N ALA A 114 -9.53 -3.49 -5.45
CA ALA A 114 -10.15 -2.44 -6.27
C ALA A 114 -11.65 -2.67 -6.47
N ILE A 115 -12.09 -3.93 -6.67
CA ILE A 115 -13.50 -4.28 -6.78
C ILE A 115 -14.22 -3.96 -5.45
N ILE A 116 -13.70 -4.42 -4.32
CA ILE A 116 -14.33 -4.19 -3.01
C ILE A 116 -14.45 -2.69 -2.73
N LEU A 117 -13.33 -1.96 -2.82
CA LEU A 117 -13.31 -0.53 -2.50
C LEU A 117 -14.09 0.29 -3.53
N GLY A 118 -13.89 0.02 -4.82
CA GLY A 118 -14.53 0.74 -5.91
C GLY A 118 -16.05 0.57 -5.91
N ILE A 119 -16.55 -0.65 -5.73
CA ILE A 119 -17.99 -0.90 -5.63
C ILE A 119 -18.56 -0.28 -4.35
N THR A 120 -17.89 -0.43 -3.20
CA THR A 120 -18.39 0.13 -1.93
C THR A 120 -18.49 1.65 -2.01
N ILE A 121 -17.43 2.32 -2.44
CA ILE A 121 -17.41 3.78 -2.59
C ILE A 121 -18.45 4.20 -3.63
N GLY A 122 -18.52 3.53 -4.79
CA GLY A 122 -19.47 3.84 -5.85
C GLY A 122 -20.94 3.70 -5.43
N ILE A 123 -21.29 2.67 -4.64
CA ILE A 123 -22.63 2.53 -4.07
C ILE A 123 -22.92 3.68 -3.09
N VAL A 124 -21.99 4.00 -2.20
CA VAL A 124 -22.19 5.07 -1.20
C VAL A 124 -22.34 6.44 -1.85
N THR A 125 -21.56 6.76 -2.88
CA THR A 125 -21.69 8.03 -3.62
C THR A 125 -23.02 8.09 -4.38
N ALA A 126 -23.45 6.99 -5.01
CA ALA A 126 -24.74 6.91 -5.69
C ALA A 126 -25.93 7.10 -4.73
N LEU A 127 -25.90 6.48 -3.55
CA LEU A 127 -26.94 6.63 -2.53
C LEU A 127 -26.97 8.04 -1.92
N ARG A 128 -25.83 8.75 -1.92
CA ARG A 128 -25.68 10.10 -1.38
C ARG A 128 -25.37 11.12 -2.49
N GLN A 129 -26.10 11.04 -3.59
CA GLN A 129 -25.95 11.95 -4.73
C GLN A 129 -25.96 13.43 -4.33
N TYR A 130 -25.10 14.23 -4.95
CA TYR A 130 -24.94 15.68 -4.69
C TYR A 130 -24.50 16.04 -3.26
N SER A 131 -24.09 15.05 -2.46
CA SER A 131 -23.51 15.29 -1.14
C SER A 131 -22.06 15.75 -1.22
N ARG A 132 -21.55 16.34 -0.14
CA ARG A 132 -20.12 16.69 -0.04
C ARG A 132 -19.21 15.47 -0.20
N PHE A 133 -19.67 14.30 0.24
CA PHE A 133 -18.93 13.04 0.11
C PHE A 133 -18.83 12.62 -1.36
N ASP A 134 -19.93 12.74 -2.12
CA ASP A 134 -19.97 12.47 -3.56
C ASP A 134 -18.98 13.36 -4.33
N TYR A 135 -19.04 14.68 -4.13
CA TYR A 135 -18.09 15.61 -4.75
C TYR A 135 -16.63 15.33 -4.35
N ALA A 136 -16.37 15.00 -3.08
CA ALA A 136 -15.02 14.69 -2.61
C ALA A 136 -14.47 13.40 -3.23
N MET A 137 -15.26 12.32 -3.26
CA MET A 137 -14.83 11.05 -3.84
C MET A 137 -14.68 11.13 -5.36
N THR A 138 -15.56 11.89 -6.03
CA THR A 138 -15.42 12.18 -7.46
C THR A 138 -14.13 12.93 -7.75
N PHE A 139 -13.82 13.97 -6.97
CA PHE A 139 -12.55 14.70 -7.08
C PHE A 139 -11.33 13.79 -6.85
N VAL A 140 -11.32 12.98 -5.79
CA VAL A 140 -10.23 12.04 -5.50
C VAL A 140 -10.06 11.02 -6.62
N SER A 141 -11.16 10.51 -7.17
CA SER A 141 -11.14 9.54 -8.28
C SER A 141 -10.52 10.16 -9.54
N PHE A 142 -10.93 11.38 -9.90
CA PHE A 142 -10.34 12.10 -11.04
C PHE A 142 -8.87 12.45 -10.80
N LEU A 143 -8.51 12.86 -9.58
CA LEU A 143 -7.13 13.14 -9.22
C LEU A 143 -6.27 11.90 -9.41
N LEU A 144 -6.63 10.76 -8.81
CA LEU A 144 -5.88 9.51 -8.92
C LEU A 144 -5.82 8.99 -10.36
N PHE A 145 -6.89 9.17 -11.15
CA PHE A 145 -6.90 8.78 -12.56
C PHE A 145 -6.01 9.66 -13.44
N SER A 146 -5.85 10.95 -13.10
CA SER A 146 -5.08 11.91 -13.90
C SER A 146 -3.58 11.88 -13.58
N LEU A 147 -3.18 11.25 -12.47
CA LEU A 147 -1.79 11.22 -12.06
C LEU A 147 -0.97 10.20 -12.86
N PRO A 148 0.24 10.57 -13.32
CA PRO A 148 1.14 9.60 -13.95
C PRO A 148 1.48 8.47 -13.00
N ILE A 149 1.40 7.21 -13.49
CA ILE A 149 1.61 6.02 -12.65
C ILE A 149 2.98 6.00 -11.98
N PHE A 150 4.03 6.45 -12.67
CA PHE A 150 5.39 6.49 -12.11
C PHE A 150 5.49 7.48 -10.94
N TRP A 151 4.75 8.60 -11.00
CA TRP A 151 4.73 9.59 -9.92
C TRP A 151 4.07 9.00 -8.67
N VAL A 152 2.93 8.34 -8.85
CA VAL A 152 2.24 7.62 -7.76
C VAL A 152 3.16 6.55 -7.17
N ALA A 153 3.86 5.78 -8.00
CA ALA A 153 4.79 4.76 -7.53
C ALA A 153 5.93 5.34 -6.66
N VAL A 154 6.49 6.50 -7.04
CA VAL A 154 7.53 7.19 -6.26
C VAL A 154 6.98 7.68 -4.92
N LEU A 155 5.78 8.26 -4.90
CA LEU A 155 5.15 8.67 -3.64
C LEU A 155 4.84 7.49 -2.73
N LEU A 156 4.31 6.39 -3.27
CA LEU A 156 4.06 5.18 -2.49
C LEU A 156 5.37 4.62 -1.91
N LYS A 157 6.45 4.61 -2.70
CA LYS A 157 7.77 4.22 -2.20
C LYS A 157 8.22 5.11 -1.04
N GLU A 158 8.12 6.42 -1.18
CA GLU A 158 8.55 7.36 -0.13
C GLU A 158 7.70 7.24 1.14
N PHE A 159 6.38 7.39 1.01
CA PHE A 159 5.49 7.51 2.15
C PHE A 159 5.03 6.15 2.72
N MET A 160 4.77 5.14 1.89
CA MET A 160 4.30 3.83 2.36
C MET A 160 5.41 2.82 2.60
N ALA A 161 6.56 2.91 1.95
CA ALA A 161 7.66 1.98 2.18
C ALA A 161 8.74 2.60 3.08
N ILE A 162 9.38 3.69 2.67
CA ILE A 162 10.54 4.25 3.39
C ILE A 162 10.11 4.82 4.74
N GLN A 163 9.14 5.75 4.75
CA GLN A 163 8.72 6.37 6.01
C GLN A 163 8.02 5.40 6.95
N PHE A 164 7.25 4.44 6.41
CA PHE A 164 6.69 3.37 7.23
C PHE A 164 7.78 2.50 7.86
N ASN A 165 8.82 2.13 7.11
CA ASN A 165 9.96 1.39 7.66
C ASN A 165 10.73 2.21 8.71
N ASN A 166 10.85 3.53 8.53
CA ASN A 166 11.43 4.42 9.54
C ASN A 166 10.58 4.43 10.82
N PHE A 167 9.25 4.47 10.69
CA PHE A 167 8.35 4.35 11.83
C PHE A 167 8.48 2.98 12.53
N LEU A 168 8.63 1.87 11.79
CA LEU A 168 8.86 0.56 12.40
C LEU A 168 10.20 0.49 13.16
N ARG A 169 11.22 1.20 12.67
CA ARG A 169 12.53 1.29 13.34
C ARG A 169 12.48 2.16 14.59
N GLU A 170 11.83 3.31 14.51
CA GLU A 170 11.67 4.28 15.60
C GLU A 170 10.18 4.64 15.71
N PRO A 171 9.39 3.91 16.54
CA PRO A 171 7.92 4.00 16.59
C PRO A 171 7.40 5.27 17.28
N THR A 172 7.78 6.41 16.72
CA THR A 172 7.33 7.74 17.12
C THR A 172 6.62 8.39 15.95
N VAL A 173 5.56 9.13 16.24
CA VAL A 173 4.79 9.80 15.19
C VAL A 173 5.49 11.11 14.87
N ALA A 174 6.16 11.19 13.72
CA ALA A 174 6.81 12.42 13.29
C ALA A 174 5.79 13.57 13.17
N PRO A 175 6.17 14.83 13.49
CA PRO A 175 5.24 15.97 13.47
C PRO A 175 4.43 16.14 12.17
N PRO A 176 5.01 15.95 10.96
CA PRO A 176 4.23 16.02 9.72
C PRO A 176 3.11 14.98 9.64
N TRP A 177 3.37 13.75 10.12
CA TRP A 177 2.38 12.67 10.16
C TRP A 177 1.32 12.93 11.22
N LEU A 178 1.68 13.46 12.38
CA LEU A 178 0.73 13.84 13.43
C LEU A 178 -0.27 14.86 12.89
N ILE A 179 0.23 15.93 12.27
CA ILE A 179 -0.62 16.98 11.68
C ILE A 179 -1.45 16.39 10.52
N GLY A 180 -0.81 15.68 9.59
CA GLY A 180 -1.45 15.11 8.42
C GLY A 180 -2.59 14.15 8.75
N LEU A 181 -2.35 13.17 9.64
CA LEU A 181 -3.35 12.18 10.05
C LEU A 181 -4.50 12.83 10.85
N SER A 182 -4.20 13.83 11.68
CA SER A 182 -5.22 14.54 12.46
C SER A 182 -6.14 15.36 11.56
N LEU A 183 -5.57 16.10 10.59
CA LEU A 183 -6.35 16.83 9.60
C LEU A 183 -7.16 15.88 8.71
N PHE A 184 -6.55 14.79 8.24
CA PHE A 184 -7.23 13.78 7.44
C PHE A 184 -8.43 13.17 8.17
N SER A 185 -8.26 12.78 9.44
CA SER A 185 -9.34 12.29 10.29
C SER A 185 -10.48 13.32 10.43
N GLY A 186 -10.14 14.59 10.66
CA GLY A 186 -11.11 15.68 10.70
C GLY A 186 -11.91 15.83 9.40
N ILE A 187 -11.23 15.83 8.25
CA ILE A 187 -11.88 15.91 6.93
C ILE A 187 -12.77 14.69 6.70
N PHE A 188 -12.25 13.49 6.98
CA PHE A 188 -12.97 12.23 6.79
C PHE A 188 -14.27 12.20 7.59
N TRP A 189 -14.21 12.40 8.91
CA TRP A 189 -15.40 12.34 9.76
C TRP A 189 -16.40 13.46 9.47
N SER A 190 -15.92 14.66 9.15
CA SER A 190 -16.82 15.77 8.77
C SER A 190 -17.53 15.54 7.44
N ALA A 191 -16.86 14.87 6.48
CA ALA A 191 -17.46 14.47 5.21
C ALA A 191 -18.47 13.31 5.37
N VAL A 192 -18.17 12.33 6.22
CA VAL A 192 -19.03 11.16 6.47
C VAL A 192 -20.32 11.53 7.21
N ILE A 193 -20.23 12.36 8.26
CA ILE A 193 -21.39 12.74 9.08
C ILE A 193 -22.28 13.78 8.38
N GLY A 194 -21.68 14.69 7.60
CA GLY A 194 -22.40 15.72 6.86
C GLY A 194 -23.21 16.70 7.74
N GLY A 195 -24.16 17.40 7.13
CA GLY A 195 -25.07 18.36 7.78
C GLY A 195 -24.75 19.83 7.51
N THR A 196 -25.18 20.71 8.42
CA THR A 196 -25.00 22.18 8.27
C THR A 196 -23.53 22.56 8.32
N ARG A 197 -23.16 23.69 7.72
CA ARG A 197 -21.77 24.20 7.70
C ARG A 197 -21.17 24.31 9.11
N LYS A 198 -22.00 24.72 10.09
CA LYS A 198 -21.60 24.78 11.52
C LYS A 198 -21.30 23.39 12.09
N ARG A 199 -22.16 22.40 11.84
CA ARG A 199 -21.94 21.01 12.30
C ARG A 199 -20.66 20.43 11.69
N VAL A 200 -20.42 20.66 10.40
CA VAL A 200 -19.22 20.18 9.69
C VAL A 200 -17.94 20.70 10.34
N TRP A 201 -17.85 22.00 10.63
CA TRP A 201 -16.67 22.58 11.29
C TRP A 201 -16.48 22.09 12.73
N ILE A 202 -17.58 21.89 13.47
CA ILE A 202 -17.52 21.32 14.82
C ILE A 202 -16.99 19.89 14.77
N VAL A 203 -17.52 19.05 13.86
CA VAL A 203 -17.05 17.66 13.68
C VAL A 203 -15.59 17.64 13.25
N PHE A 204 -15.19 18.48 12.30
CA PHE A 204 -13.81 18.58 11.84
C PHE A 204 -12.86 18.92 12.99
N GLY A 205 -13.15 20.02 13.72
CA GLY A 205 -12.30 20.47 14.81
C GLY A 205 -12.20 19.45 15.93
N PHE A 206 -13.33 18.87 16.33
CA PHE A 206 -13.36 17.85 17.38
C PHE A 206 -12.60 16.58 17.00
N ALA A 207 -12.85 16.04 15.80
CA ALA A 207 -12.18 14.82 15.34
C ALA A 207 -10.67 15.02 15.13
N ALA A 208 -10.26 16.16 14.57
CA ALA A 208 -8.86 16.49 14.38
C ALA A 208 -8.13 16.69 15.72
N SER A 209 -8.73 17.43 16.67
CA SER A 209 -8.14 17.62 18.00
C SER A 209 -8.02 16.31 18.78
N ILE A 210 -9.04 15.44 18.74
CA ILE A 210 -8.98 14.13 19.39
C ILE A 210 -7.89 13.26 18.75
N SER A 211 -7.82 13.24 17.43
CA SER A 211 -6.82 12.44 16.71
C SER A 211 -5.40 12.92 17.02
N ALA A 212 -5.18 14.24 17.08
CA ALA A 212 -3.90 14.84 17.46
C ALA A 212 -3.53 14.51 18.91
N ALA A 213 -4.46 14.67 19.85
CA ALA A 213 -4.25 14.34 21.24
C ALA A 213 -3.93 12.85 21.43
N LEU A 214 -4.66 11.98 20.74
CA LEU A 214 -4.46 10.53 20.78
C LEU A 214 -3.09 10.14 20.22
N LEU A 215 -2.74 10.60 19.01
CA LEU A 215 -1.45 10.28 18.39
C LEU A 215 -0.27 10.82 19.22
N THR A 216 -0.40 12.02 19.78
CA THR A 216 0.60 12.61 20.68
C THR A 216 0.75 11.77 21.94
N PHE A 217 -0.37 11.38 22.55
CA PHE A 217 -0.37 10.52 23.73
C PHE A 217 0.30 9.16 23.44
N LEU A 218 -0.05 8.50 22.34
CA LEU A 218 0.52 7.21 21.93
C LEU A 218 2.04 7.33 21.65
N SER A 219 2.46 8.42 21.02
CA SER A 219 3.88 8.66 20.74
C SER A 219 4.69 8.97 22.01
N LEU A 220 4.15 9.79 22.93
CA LEU A 220 4.83 10.15 24.18
C LEU A 220 4.89 9.00 25.19
N SER A 221 3.82 8.20 25.26
CA SER A 221 3.76 7.02 26.14
C SER A 221 4.59 5.85 25.63
N LYS A 222 5.24 5.97 24.46
CA LYS A 222 5.96 4.89 23.76
C LYS A 222 5.07 3.67 23.54
N TRP A 223 3.77 3.87 23.39
CA TRP A 223 2.79 2.79 23.24
C TRP A 223 3.06 1.92 22.01
N PHE A 224 3.63 2.50 20.94
CA PHE A 224 4.01 1.75 19.74
C PHE A 224 5.20 0.79 19.94
N LEU A 225 6.05 1.02 20.96
CA LEU A 225 7.12 0.10 21.35
C LEU A 225 6.62 -0.95 22.32
N ASN A 226 5.84 -0.51 23.31
CA ASN A 226 5.33 -1.32 24.42
C ASN A 226 3.80 -1.18 24.48
N PRO A 227 3.06 -1.94 23.65
CA PRO A 227 1.61 -1.79 23.54
C PRO A 227 0.91 -2.35 24.78
N GLY A 228 0.64 -1.48 25.74
CA GLY A 228 -0.06 -1.79 26.98
C GLY A 228 -1.04 -0.70 27.39
N PHE A 229 -2.14 -1.08 28.03
CA PHE A 229 -3.04 -0.11 28.65
C PHE A 229 -2.57 0.17 30.07
N GLY A 230 -1.79 1.24 30.24
CA GLY A 230 -1.42 1.72 31.57
C GLY A 230 -2.66 2.03 32.43
N PRO A 231 -2.50 2.15 33.76
CA PRO A 231 -3.63 2.35 34.67
C PRO A 231 -4.47 3.60 34.35
N ILE A 232 -3.82 4.66 33.84
CA ILE A 232 -4.49 5.90 33.42
C ILE A 232 -5.34 5.67 32.16
N THR A 233 -4.82 4.95 31.17
CA THR A 233 -5.56 4.65 29.94
C THR A 233 -6.75 3.74 30.24
N LEU A 234 -6.57 2.73 31.09
CA LEU A 234 -7.66 1.87 31.55
C LEU A 234 -8.74 2.66 32.32
N LEU A 235 -8.33 3.60 33.18
CA LEU A 235 -9.26 4.49 33.87
C LEU A 235 -10.15 5.26 32.90
N LEU A 236 -9.56 5.89 31.88
CA LEU A 236 -10.31 6.64 30.87
C LEU A 236 -11.27 5.75 30.08
N ILE A 237 -10.82 4.55 29.69
CA ILE A 237 -11.67 3.58 28.98
C ILE A 237 -12.82 3.13 29.88
N TYR A 238 -12.56 2.77 31.13
CA TYR A 238 -13.60 2.33 32.07
C TYR A 238 -14.63 3.42 32.35
N ILE A 239 -14.21 4.68 32.48
CA ILE A 239 -15.13 5.81 32.58
C ILE A 239 -15.96 5.94 31.29
N GLY A 240 -15.32 5.90 30.13
CA GLY A 240 -16.02 5.97 28.84
C GLY A 240 -17.06 4.87 28.65
N VAL A 241 -16.71 3.63 28.98
CA VAL A 241 -17.61 2.48 28.96
C VAL A 241 -18.74 2.66 29.98
N ALA A 242 -18.45 3.16 31.19
CA ALA A 242 -19.48 3.43 32.19
C ALA A 242 -20.53 4.43 31.69
N PHE A 243 -20.10 5.54 31.07
CA PHE A 243 -20.99 6.49 30.44
C PHE A 243 -21.75 5.89 29.24
N GLY A 244 -21.06 5.16 28.37
CA GLY A 244 -21.65 4.54 27.18
C GLY A 244 -22.72 3.51 27.53
N VAL A 245 -22.41 2.58 28.44
CA VAL A 245 -23.35 1.56 28.92
C VAL A 245 -24.53 2.21 29.63
N THR A 246 -24.29 3.20 30.49
CA THR A 246 -25.38 3.91 31.17
C THR A 246 -26.31 4.61 30.16
N GLN A 247 -25.74 5.31 29.19
CA GLN A 247 -26.52 6.02 28.17
C GLN A 247 -27.33 5.06 27.29
N LEU A 248 -26.75 3.92 26.89
CA LEU A 248 -27.43 2.94 26.05
C LEU A 248 -28.50 2.14 26.80
N SER A 249 -28.31 1.91 28.10
CA SER A 249 -29.19 1.03 28.88
C SER A 249 -30.37 1.80 29.51
N VAL A 250 -30.09 2.90 30.22
CA VAL A 250 -31.09 3.59 31.06
C VAL A 250 -31.09 5.10 30.83
N GLY A 251 -30.20 5.61 29.99
CA GLY A 251 -29.97 7.04 29.79
C GLY A 251 -29.20 7.70 30.95
N LEU A 252 -28.46 8.76 30.64
CA LEU A 252 -27.64 9.49 31.63
C LEU A 252 -28.43 10.24 32.71
N ASN A 253 -29.76 10.30 32.60
CA ASN A 253 -30.62 10.90 33.61
C ASN A 253 -30.67 10.07 34.90
N SER A 254 -30.42 8.76 34.83
CA SER A 254 -30.39 7.88 36.01
C SER A 254 -29.06 8.00 36.75
N ARG A 255 -29.03 8.85 37.79
CA ARG A 255 -27.82 9.03 38.62
C ARG A 255 -27.41 7.76 39.37
N ALA A 256 -28.35 6.89 39.71
CA ALA A 256 -28.04 5.62 40.38
C ALA A 256 -27.27 4.69 39.45
N ALA A 257 -27.75 4.48 38.22
CA ALA A 257 -27.07 3.66 37.22
C ALA A 257 -25.69 4.22 36.85
N LEU A 258 -25.59 5.55 36.68
CA LEU A 258 -24.31 6.20 36.42
C LEU A 258 -23.32 5.99 37.56
N LYS A 259 -23.73 6.16 38.81
CA LYS A 259 -22.87 5.91 39.97
C LYS A 259 -22.41 4.45 40.03
N SER A 260 -23.31 3.48 39.84
CA SER A 260 -22.97 2.05 39.85
C SER A 260 -21.94 1.69 38.77
N SER A 261 -22.13 2.22 37.55
CA SER A 261 -21.19 2.00 36.44
C SER A 261 -19.83 2.65 36.71
N LEU A 262 -19.79 3.87 37.29
CA LEU A 262 -18.55 4.54 37.67
C LEU A 262 -17.85 3.86 38.86
N THR A 263 -18.58 3.31 39.82
CA THR A 263 -17.99 2.50 40.90
C THR A 263 -17.38 1.22 40.36
N MET A 264 -18.03 0.58 39.37
CA MET A 264 -17.47 -0.59 38.70
C MET A 264 -16.21 -0.24 37.90
N ALA A 265 -16.23 0.92 37.22
CA ALA A 265 -15.06 1.46 36.55
C ALA A 265 -13.90 1.60 37.54
N ALA A 266 -14.11 2.27 38.68
CA ALA A 266 -13.11 2.46 39.73
C ALA A 266 -12.56 1.13 40.28
N LEU A 267 -13.44 0.16 40.57
CA LEU A 267 -13.03 -1.19 41.00
C LEU A 267 -12.13 -1.86 39.95
N GLY A 268 -12.42 -1.70 38.66
CA GLY A 268 -11.60 -2.21 37.57
C GLY A 268 -10.14 -1.74 37.63
N ILE A 269 -9.87 -0.48 38.01
CA ILE A 269 -8.49 0.04 38.20
C ILE A 269 -7.87 -0.51 39.47
N VAL A 270 -8.64 -0.66 40.55
CA VAL A 270 -8.12 -1.26 41.79
C VAL A 270 -7.66 -2.70 41.53
N PHE A 271 -8.44 -3.46 40.76
CA PHE A 271 -8.10 -4.84 40.37
C PHE A 271 -6.96 -4.92 39.34
N TYR A 272 -6.66 -3.86 38.60
CA TYR A 272 -5.53 -3.84 37.65
C TYR A 272 -4.21 -4.22 38.35
N PHE A 273 -3.90 -3.66 39.51
CA PHE A 273 -2.63 -3.89 40.21
C PHE A 273 -2.40 -5.35 40.66
N PRO A 274 -3.32 -6.01 41.40
CA PRO A 274 -3.13 -7.40 41.80
C PRO A 274 -3.14 -8.35 40.61
N VAL A 275 -3.98 -8.09 39.61
CA VAL A 275 -4.04 -8.89 38.39
C VAL A 275 -2.71 -8.77 37.62
N GLN A 276 -2.21 -7.56 37.41
CA GLN A 276 -0.94 -7.34 36.70
C GLN A 276 0.24 -8.07 37.36
N LYS A 277 0.27 -8.14 38.70
CA LYS A 277 1.29 -8.90 39.44
C LYS A 277 1.26 -10.40 39.13
N ILE A 278 0.07 -10.99 39.01
CA ILE A 278 -0.10 -12.42 38.68
C ILE A 278 0.41 -12.68 37.25
N PHE A 279 0.01 -11.83 36.31
CA PHE A 279 0.41 -11.94 34.90
C PHE A 279 1.93 -11.73 34.70
N MET A 280 2.54 -10.80 35.43
CA MET A 280 4.00 -10.63 35.45
C MET A 280 4.74 -11.87 35.99
N ALA A 281 4.18 -12.58 36.98
CA ALA A 281 4.81 -13.78 37.56
C ALA A 281 4.85 -14.97 36.60
N GLU A 282 3.90 -15.07 35.65
CA GLU A 282 3.84 -16.14 34.65
C GLU A 282 4.53 -15.79 33.32
N ASN A 283 5.23 -14.65 33.22
CA ASN A 283 5.74 -14.12 31.94
C ASN A 283 4.66 -13.95 30.85
N LYS A 284 3.39 -13.96 31.25
CA LYS A 284 2.24 -13.69 30.40
C LYS A 284 1.71 -12.36 30.83
N LEU A 285 2.12 -11.25 30.21
CA LEU A 285 1.45 -9.99 30.49
C LEU A 285 0.06 -10.03 29.88
N LEU A 286 -0.97 -9.63 30.65
CA LEU A 286 -2.35 -9.55 30.18
C LEU A 286 -2.48 -8.62 28.96
N PHE A 287 -1.54 -7.68 28.82
CA PHE A 287 -1.37 -6.76 27.72
C PHE A 287 0.15 -6.56 27.55
N PHE A 288 0.66 -6.98 26.38
CA PHE A 288 2.06 -7.10 25.90
C PHE A 288 3.09 -6.04 26.40
N PRO A 289 4.41 -6.36 26.37
CA PRO A 289 5.45 -6.06 27.38
C PRO A 289 5.51 -4.64 27.97
#